data_AF-A0A2S4LJT7-F1
#
_entry.id   AF-A0A2S4LJT7-F1
#
_cell.length_a   1.000
_cell.length_b   1.000
_cell.length_c   1.000
_cell.angle_alpha   90.00
_cell.angle_beta   90.00
_cell.angle_gamma   90.00
#
_symmetry.space_group_name_H-M   'P 1'
#
loop_
_entity.id
_entity.type
_entity.pdbx_description
1 polymer ?
#
loop_
_entity_poly.entity_id
_entity_poly.type
_entity_poly.pdbx_seq_one_letter_code
_entity_poly.pdbx_strand_id
1 'polypeptide(L)'
;MPQGEAHLGAISGGSQLVKLQWNRPANTTPYDNGDLIGKTTTVTSPSDGTGNALIAFGARIANAPINLVRARMWKSSPSLTGATFHLHFFEEVPTLTVGDNGAFNSTPTGTGGTLACDRVRFYAGKLTVVMDSSRSDGCTGIATPQIGSQIILNPAFGTKAFYVVVEAGAAYTPANTEAFGLTFEIYQD
;
A
#
# COMPACT_ATOMS: atom_id res chain seq x y z
N MET A 1 -9.66 24.59 30.59
CA MET A 1 -10.07 23.22 30.18
C MET A 1 -10.54 23.32 28.75
N PRO A 2 -9.98 22.58 27.78
CA PRO A 2 -10.47 22.65 26.42
C PRO A 2 -11.89 22.07 26.41
N GLN A 3 -12.83 22.88 25.94
CA GLN A 3 -14.23 22.54 25.81
C GLN A 3 -14.31 21.41 24.77
N GLY A 4 -14.70 20.21 25.22
CA GLY A 4 -14.95 19.10 24.32
C GLY A 4 -16.05 19.49 23.36
N GLU A 5 -15.79 19.39 22.06
CA GLU A 5 -16.81 19.57 21.05
C GLU A 5 -17.81 18.41 21.18
N ALA A 6 -19.00 18.71 21.68
CA ALA A 6 -20.12 17.79 21.70
C ALA A 6 -20.82 17.88 20.34
N HIS A 7 -20.37 17.07 19.39
CA HIS A 7 -20.99 16.97 18.07
C HIS A 7 -22.26 16.10 18.19
N LEU A 8 -23.37 16.68 18.63
CA LEU A 8 -24.70 16.10 18.35
C LEU A 8 -24.95 16.26 16.85
N GLY A 9 -24.54 15.27 16.05
CA GLY A 9 -24.89 15.20 14.63
C GLY A 9 -23.74 15.18 13.61
N ALA A 10 -22.57 14.59 13.91
CA ALA A 10 -21.65 14.22 12.83
C ALA A 10 -22.25 13.06 12.00
N ILE A 11 -23.08 13.41 11.02
CA ILE A 11 -23.73 12.48 10.08
C ILE A 11 -22.92 12.27 8.79
N SER A 12 -21.84 13.01 8.55
CA SER A 12 -21.02 12.88 7.34
C SER A 12 -19.65 12.27 7.61
N GLY A 13 -19.17 11.43 6.69
CA GLY A 13 -17.78 11.01 6.66
C GLY A 13 -16.80 12.17 6.44
N GLY A 14 -15.51 11.90 6.66
CA GLY A 14 -14.45 12.90 6.72
C GLY A 14 -13.13 12.38 6.15
N SER A 15 -12.15 13.30 6.05
CA SER A 15 -10.80 12.92 5.65
C SER A 15 -10.10 12.18 6.78
N GLN A 16 -9.45 11.08 6.44
CA GLN A 16 -8.62 10.30 7.37
C GLN A 16 -7.27 9.96 6.72
N LEU A 17 -6.23 9.92 7.55
CA LEU A 17 -4.94 9.33 7.23
C LEU A 17 -4.85 7.91 7.78
N VAL A 18 -4.58 6.92 6.93
CA VAL A 18 -4.30 5.55 7.35
C VAL A 18 -2.82 5.27 7.15
N LYS A 19 -2.12 4.83 8.19
CA LYS A 19 -0.67 4.61 8.17
C LYS A 19 -0.34 3.14 8.32
N LEU A 20 0.61 2.67 7.51
CA LEU A 20 1.18 1.33 7.59
C LEU A 20 2.71 1.44 7.66
N GLN A 21 3.34 0.47 8.30
CA GLN A 21 4.79 0.32 8.30
C GLN A 21 5.14 -1.17 8.31
N TRP A 22 6.19 -1.55 7.59
CA TRP A 22 6.72 -2.91 7.59
C TRP A 22 8.22 -2.90 7.29
N ASN A 23 8.87 -4.02 7.59
CA ASN A 23 10.24 -4.29 7.17
C ASN A 23 10.24 -5.41 6.13
N ARG A 24 11.10 -5.27 5.11
CA ARG A 24 11.38 -6.38 4.20
C ARG A 24 12.28 -7.43 4.86
N PRO A 25 12.32 -8.68 4.34
CA PRO A 25 13.28 -9.69 4.79
C PRO A 25 14.74 -9.21 4.77
N ALA A 26 15.57 -9.75 5.66
CA ALA A 26 16.97 -9.39 5.77
C ALA A 26 17.81 -10.02 4.64
N ASN A 27 17.97 -9.29 3.53
CA ASN A 27 18.92 -9.57 2.46
C ASN A 27 19.20 -8.29 1.67
N THR A 28 20.06 -8.34 0.65
CA THR A 28 20.29 -7.23 -0.30
C THR A 28 20.07 -7.66 -1.74
N THR A 29 19.27 -8.70 -1.96
CA THR A 29 18.98 -9.21 -3.30
C THR A 29 18.22 -8.14 -4.09
N PRO A 30 18.73 -7.68 -5.25
CA PRO A 30 18.02 -6.72 -6.08
C PRO A 30 16.65 -7.26 -6.51
N TYR A 31 15.68 -6.37 -6.56
CA TYR A 31 14.40 -6.61 -7.24
C TYR A 31 14.55 -6.23 -8.71
N ASP A 32 13.96 -7.03 -9.58
CA ASP A 32 13.66 -6.65 -10.95
C ASP A 32 12.34 -5.85 -11.00
N ASN A 33 12.10 -5.17 -12.12
CA ASN A 33 10.79 -4.56 -12.36
C ASN A 33 9.71 -5.66 -12.36
N GLY A 34 8.60 -5.43 -11.65
CA GLY A 34 7.49 -6.37 -11.51
C GLY A 34 7.61 -7.31 -10.31
N ASP A 35 8.71 -7.29 -9.56
CA ASP A 35 8.89 -8.17 -8.40
C ASP A 35 8.06 -7.73 -7.19
N LEU A 36 7.61 -8.71 -6.42
CA LEU A 36 6.97 -8.50 -5.12
C LEU A 36 7.98 -7.98 -4.09
N ILE A 37 7.64 -6.88 -3.43
CA ILE A 37 8.32 -6.45 -2.21
C ILE A 37 7.59 -7.07 -1.02
N GLY A 38 8.18 -8.14 -0.48
CA GLY A 38 7.62 -8.88 0.63
C GLY A 38 7.90 -8.24 1.99
N LYS A 39 7.34 -8.87 3.03
CA LYS A 39 7.54 -8.49 4.43
C LYS A 39 8.25 -9.59 5.21
N THR A 40 8.99 -9.20 6.24
CA THR A 40 9.54 -10.16 7.21
C THR A 40 8.40 -10.83 7.99
N THR A 41 8.59 -12.09 8.41
CA THR A 41 7.54 -12.92 9.03
C THR A 41 7.23 -12.55 10.49
N THR A 42 7.98 -11.61 11.09
CA THR A 42 7.69 -11.09 12.43
C THR A 42 6.52 -10.12 12.38
N VAL A 43 5.33 -10.62 12.69
CA VAL A 43 4.14 -9.80 12.92
C VAL A 43 4.36 -8.96 14.19
N THR A 44 4.50 -7.65 14.04
CA THR A 44 4.64 -6.69 15.15
C THR A 44 3.44 -5.75 15.26
N SER A 45 2.51 -5.76 14.28
CA SER A 45 1.33 -4.88 14.26
C SER A 45 0.10 -5.55 13.62
N PRO A 46 -1.13 -5.21 14.07
CA PRO A 46 -2.38 -5.58 13.38
C PRO A 46 -2.46 -5.13 11.91
N SER A 47 -1.64 -4.14 11.51
CA SER A 47 -1.48 -3.69 10.12
C SER A 47 -0.68 -4.64 9.23
N ASP A 48 -0.05 -5.66 9.81
CA ASP A 48 0.85 -6.52 9.05
C ASP A 48 0.09 -7.41 8.08
N GLY A 49 -1.18 -7.77 8.33
CA GLY A 49 -2.00 -8.54 7.40
C GLY A 49 -1.50 -9.98 7.19
N THR A 50 -2.10 -10.72 6.25
CA THR A 50 -1.75 -12.12 5.95
C THR A 50 -0.74 -12.20 4.80
N GLY A 51 0.29 -13.05 4.90
CA GLY A 51 1.23 -13.28 3.78
C GLY A 51 2.09 -12.05 3.44
N ASN A 52 2.11 -11.57 2.19
CA ASN A 52 2.79 -10.33 1.79
C ASN A 52 1.81 -9.17 1.50
N ALA A 53 0.51 -9.36 1.74
CA ALA A 53 -0.47 -8.28 1.67
C ALA A 53 -0.52 -7.54 3.02
N LEU A 54 -0.45 -6.21 2.97
CA LEU A 54 -0.63 -5.35 4.14
C LEU A 54 -2.13 -5.03 4.30
N ILE A 55 -2.59 -4.84 5.54
CA ILE A 55 -4.00 -4.54 5.84
C ILE A 55 -4.16 -3.11 6.37
N ALA A 56 -5.09 -2.36 5.78
CA ALA A 56 -5.41 -0.99 6.15
C ALA A 56 -6.89 -0.87 6.55
N PHE A 57 -7.14 -0.33 7.74
CA PHE A 57 -8.50 -0.08 8.23
C PHE A 57 -8.92 1.34 7.86
N GLY A 58 -9.73 1.45 6.82
CA GLY A 58 -10.10 2.73 6.23
C GLY A 58 -11.59 3.05 6.23
N ALA A 59 -12.49 2.10 6.46
CA ALA A 59 -13.91 2.39 6.48
C ALA A 59 -14.40 2.77 7.88
N ARG A 60 -15.36 3.69 7.95
CA ARG A 60 -15.99 4.13 9.20
C ARG A 60 -16.77 2.99 9.87
N ILE A 61 -17.60 2.33 9.08
CA ILE A 61 -18.38 1.14 9.46
C ILE A 61 -18.07 0.00 8.49
N ALA A 62 -18.44 -1.23 8.86
CA ALA A 62 -18.23 -2.37 7.99
C ALA A 62 -18.94 -2.16 6.65
N ASN A 63 -18.28 -2.55 5.55
CA ASN A 63 -18.77 -2.44 4.17
C ASN A 63 -18.97 -1.00 3.64
N ALA A 64 -18.66 0.04 4.42
CA ALA A 64 -18.78 1.40 3.91
C ALA A 64 -17.70 1.69 2.85
N PRO A 65 -18.05 2.36 1.73
CA PRO A 65 -17.08 2.75 0.71
C PRO A 65 -15.95 3.62 1.27
N ILE A 66 -14.78 3.47 0.67
CA ILE A 66 -13.58 4.27 0.96
C ILE A 66 -13.12 4.91 -0.34
N ASN A 67 -12.97 6.23 -0.33
CA ASN A 67 -12.43 6.98 -1.46
C ASN A 67 -10.94 7.25 -1.21
N LEU A 68 -10.06 6.46 -1.82
CA LEU A 68 -8.62 6.64 -1.76
C LEU A 68 -8.16 7.64 -2.84
N VAL A 69 -7.62 8.79 -2.41
CA VAL A 69 -7.25 9.88 -3.33
C VAL A 69 -5.73 10.02 -3.53
N ARG A 70 -4.94 9.57 -2.55
CA ARG A 70 -3.49 9.76 -2.57
C ARG A 70 -2.80 8.77 -1.65
N ALA A 71 -1.57 8.39 -2.01
CA ALA A 71 -0.67 7.67 -1.15
C ALA A 71 0.66 8.41 -1.05
N ARG A 72 1.26 8.39 0.15
CA ARG A 72 2.66 8.74 0.37
C ARG A 72 3.40 7.50 0.80
N MET A 73 4.57 7.28 0.24
CA MET A 73 5.48 6.22 0.68
C MET A 73 6.75 6.84 1.24
N TRP A 74 7.31 6.20 2.26
CA TRP A 74 8.65 6.45 2.77
C TRP A 74 9.41 5.13 2.81
N LYS A 75 10.73 5.19 2.65
CA LYS A 75 11.64 4.06 2.91
C LYS A 75 12.90 4.52 3.60
N SER A 76 13.51 3.65 4.41
CA SER A 76 14.67 4.00 5.23
C SER A 76 15.97 4.16 4.46
N SER A 77 16.12 3.57 3.27
CA SER A 77 17.29 3.85 2.42
C SER A 77 17.13 5.21 1.74
N PRO A 78 18.15 6.08 1.75
CA PRO A 78 18.09 7.39 1.09
C PRO A 78 18.23 7.32 -0.43
N SER A 79 18.53 6.14 -1.00
CA SER A 79 18.73 5.98 -2.44
C SER A 79 17.44 6.22 -3.22
N LEU A 80 17.51 7.07 -4.24
CA LEU A 80 16.45 7.29 -5.23
C LEU A 80 16.62 6.41 -6.48
N THR A 81 17.76 5.74 -6.65
CA THR A 81 18.07 4.94 -7.83
C THR A 81 17.11 3.76 -7.94
N GLY A 82 16.30 3.74 -9.00
CA GLY A 82 15.31 2.68 -9.24
C GLY A 82 14.17 2.64 -8.21
N ALA A 83 14.04 3.66 -7.36
CA ALA A 83 13.07 3.70 -6.27
C ALA A 83 11.67 4.09 -6.76
N THR A 84 11.09 3.23 -7.60
CA THR A 84 9.70 3.32 -8.07
C THR A 84 8.94 2.10 -7.56
N PHE A 85 7.74 2.32 -7.03
CA PHE A 85 6.92 1.27 -6.42
C PHE A 85 5.48 1.37 -6.90
N HIS A 86 4.89 0.24 -7.28
CA HIS A 86 3.46 0.13 -7.58
C HIS A 86 2.72 -0.40 -6.36
N LEU A 87 1.66 0.30 -5.96
CA LEU A 87 0.79 -0.07 -4.85
C LEU A 87 -0.51 -0.62 -5.43
N HIS A 88 -0.77 -1.90 -5.24
CA HIS A 88 -1.93 -2.62 -5.77
C HIS A 88 -2.98 -2.79 -4.67
N PHE A 89 -4.20 -2.32 -4.90
CA PHE A 89 -5.25 -2.27 -3.89
C PHE A 89 -6.30 -3.35 -4.10
N PHE A 90 -6.71 -3.97 -3.00
CA PHE A 90 -7.71 -5.04 -2.99
C PHE A 90 -8.77 -4.82 -1.91
N GLU A 91 -10.00 -5.21 -2.21
CA GLU A 91 -11.17 -5.16 -1.30
C GLU A 91 -11.22 -6.35 -0.33
N GLU A 92 -10.57 -7.45 -0.70
CA GLU A 92 -10.40 -8.68 0.08
C GLU A 92 -8.93 -9.06 0.09
N VAL A 93 -8.49 -9.85 1.08
CA VAL A 93 -7.11 -10.32 1.15
C VAL A 93 -6.79 -11.19 -0.06
N PRO A 94 -5.82 -10.83 -0.91
CA PRO A 94 -5.43 -11.68 -2.02
C PRO A 94 -4.59 -12.86 -1.53
N THR A 95 -4.77 -14.03 -2.13
CA THR A 95 -3.81 -15.13 -1.98
C THR A 95 -2.73 -14.97 -3.03
N LEU A 96 -1.54 -14.57 -2.60
CA LEU A 96 -0.38 -14.39 -3.49
C LEU A 96 0.25 -15.74 -3.80
N THR A 97 0.65 -15.94 -5.07
CA THR A 97 1.31 -17.18 -5.53
C THR A 97 2.84 -17.08 -5.50
N VAL A 98 3.38 -15.91 -5.14
CA VAL A 98 4.81 -15.63 -5.05
C VAL A 98 5.18 -14.97 -3.71
N GLY A 99 6.44 -15.16 -3.30
CA GLY A 99 7.05 -14.53 -2.13
C GLY A 99 7.85 -13.28 -2.49
N ASP A 100 8.60 -12.75 -1.52
CA ASP A 100 9.57 -11.66 -1.73
C ASP A 100 10.51 -12.00 -2.89
N ASN A 101 10.83 -11.01 -3.74
CA ASN A 101 11.64 -11.16 -4.97
C ASN A 101 11.05 -12.12 -6.03
N GLY A 102 9.81 -12.59 -5.86
CA GLY A 102 9.10 -13.31 -6.92
C GLY A 102 8.40 -12.33 -7.86
N ALA A 103 8.36 -12.65 -9.16
CA ALA A 103 7.66 -11.85 -10.16
C ALA A 103 6.15 -11.77 -9.84
N PHE A 104 5.73 -10.67 -9.21
CA PHE A 104 4.32 -10.41 -8.92
C PHE A 104 3.56 -10.04 -10.19
N ASN A 105 4.19 -9.26 -11.05
CA ASN A 105 3.66 -8.88 -12.35
C ASN A 105 4.62 -9.36 -13.43
N SER A 106 4.25 -10.41 -14.15
CA SER A 106 5.11 -11.02 -15.17
C SER A 106 5.23 -10.21 -16.46
N THR A 107 4.49 -9.11 -16.60
CA THR A 107 4.58 -8.20 -17.75
C THR A 107 4.46 -6.75 -17.29
N PRO A 108 5.45 -6.24 -16.55
CA PRO A 108 5.38 -4.96 -15.87
C PRO A 108 5.53 -3.80 -16.87
N THR A 109 4.40 -3.39 -17.47
CA THR A 109 4.33 -2.30 -18.47
C THR A 109 3.85 -0.98 -17.88
N GLY A 110 3.73 -0.90 -16.55
CA GLY A 110 3.09 0.24 -15.88
C GLY A 110 1.57 0.32 -16.08
N THR A 111 0.96 -0.31 -17.10
CA THR A 111 -0.48 -0.16 -17.43
C THR A 111 -1.29 -1.46 -17.31
N GLY A 112 -0.64 -2.59 -17.04
CA GLY A 112 -1.30 -3.88 -16.85
C GLY A 112 -0.30 -5.03 -16.88
N GLY A 113 -0.78 -6.24 -16.58
CA GLY A 113 0.00 -7.47 -16.60
C GLY A 113 -0.69 -8.58 -15.82
N THR A 114 -0.11 -9.79 -15.84
CA THR A 114 -0.65 -10.93 -15.10
C THR A 114 -0.14 -10.86 -13.66
N LEU A 115 -1.05 -10.51 -12.74
CA LEU A 115 -0.75 -10.45 -11.31
C LEU A 115 -0.71 -11.86 -10.71
N ALA A 116 0.28 -12.12 -9.88
CA ALA A 116 0.49 -13.37 -9.16
C ALA A 116 -0.42 -13.48 -7.92
N CYS A 117 -1.73 -13.35 -8.15
CA CYS A 117 -2.79 -13.47 -7.14
C CYS A 117 -3.93 -14.36 -7.63
N ASP A 118 -4.62 -15.02 -6.71
CA ASP A 118 -5.71 -15.96 -6.99
C ASP A 118 -6.94 -15.33 -7.66
N ARG A 119 -7.26 -14.05 -7.38
CA ARG A 119 -8.51 -13.42 -7.81
C ARG A 119 -8.33 -11.94 -8.16
N VAL A 120 -8.66 -11.59 -9.41
CA VAL A 120 -8.74 -10.17 -9.86
C VAL A 120 -10.07 -9.50 -9.51
N ARG A 121 -11.10 -10.27 -9.13
CA ARG A 121 -12.45 -9.74 -8.84
C ARG A 121 -12.47 -8.64 -7.77
N PHE A 122 -11.53 -8.69 -6.83
CA PHE A 122 -11.42 -7.74 -5.72
C PHE A 122 -10.29 -6.73 -5.91
N TYR A 123 -9.64 -6.70 -7.08
CA TYR A 123 -8.62 -5.73 -7.39
C TYR A 123 -9.27 -4.39 -7.79
N ALA A 124 -8.97 -3.34 -7.03
CA ALA A 124 -9.58 -2.02 -7.21
C ALA A 124 -8.74 -1.08 -8.09
N GLY A 125 -7.45 -1.39 -8.26
CA GLY A 125 -6.53 -0.58 -9.06
C GLY A 125 -5.19 -0.38 -8.40
N LYS A 126 -4.40 0.56 -8.93
CA LYS A 126 -3.06 0.86 -8.42
C LYS A 126 -2.68 2.34 -8.44
N LEU A 127 -1.67 2.64 -7.64
CA LEU A 127 -0.92 3.89 -7.61
C LEU A 127 0.55 3.61 -7.91
N THR A 128 1.25 4.54 -8.55
CA THR A 128 2.70 4.44 -8.80
C THR A 128 3.41 5.53 -8.03
N VAL A 129 4.21 5.16 -7.04
CA VAL A 129 5.04 6.07 -6.26
C VAL A 129 6.43 6.09 -6.84
N VAL A 130 6.86 7.26 -7.33
CA VAL A 130 8.26 7.54 -7.64
C VAL A 130 8.83 8.31 -6.46
N MET A 131 9.89 7.81 -5.83
CA MET A 131 10.56 8.56 -4.76
C MET A 131 11.32 9.74 -5.39
N ASP A 132 11.10 10.95 -4.88
CA ASP A 132 11.64 12.19 -5.46
C ASP A 132 12.44 13.04 -4.47
N SER A 133 12.32 12.75 -3.17
CA SER A 133 12.88 13.55 -2.09
C SER A 133 13.64 12.66 -1.12
N SER A 134 14.93 12.95 -0.86
CA SER A 134 15.78 12.14 0.04
C SER A 134 16.54 12.97 1.07
N ARG A 135 16.77 12.36 2.23
CA ARG A 135 17.61 12.88 3.31
C ARG A 135 18.27 11.72 4.07
N SER A 136 19.04 12.01 5.12
CA SER A 136 19.80 11.01 5.88
C SER A 136 18.95 9.91 6.52
N ASP A 137 17.66 10.13 6.72
CA ASP A 137 16.70 9.21 7.33
C ASP A 137 15.87 8.43 6.30
N GLY A 138 16.13 8.60 5.01
CA GLY A 138 15.47 7.86 3.94
C GLY A 138 15.02 8.71 2.78
N CYS A 139 14.02 8.23 2.04
CA CYS A 139 13.39 9.01 0.98
C CYS A 139 11.88 8.81 0.96
N THR A 140 11.19 9.72 0.28
CA THR A 140 9.73 9.73 0.17
C THR A 140 9.28 10.09 -1.25
N GLY A 141 8.06 9.70 -1.56
CA GLY A 141 7.37 10.00 -2.79
C GLY A 141 5.86 10.04 -2.55
N ILE A 142 5.14 10.72 -3.44
CA ILE A 142 3.69 10.90 -3.37
C ILE A 142 3.09 10.44 -4.69
N ALA A 143 1.97 9.71 -4.64
CA ALA A 143 1.27 9.21 -5.81
C ALA A 143 -0.23 9.46 -5.74
N THR A 144 -0.83 9.65 -6.91
CA THR A 144 -2.28 9.66 -7.13
C THR A 144 -2.70 8.39 -7.89
N PRO A 145 -4.01 8.05 -7.92
CA PRO A 145 -4.55 6.99 -8.76
C PRO A 145 -4.05 7.10 -10.19
N GLN A 146 -3.69 5.96 -10.78
CA GLN A 146 -3.25 5.92 -12.17
C GLN A 146 -4.40 6.16 -13.16
N ILE A 147 -5.62 5.77 -12.78
CA ILE A 147 -6.84 5.93 -13.55
C ILE A 147 -7.86 6.67 -12.69
N GLY A 148 -8.45 7.73 -13.24
CA GLY A 148 -9.42 8.55 -12.53
C GLY A 148 -8.79 9.43 -11.45
N SER A 149 -9.65 10.08 -10.65
CA SER A 149 -9.24 10.97 -9.55
C SER A 149 -9.15 10.27 -8.19
N GLN A 150 -9.75 9.08 -8.05
CA GLN A 150 -9.79 8.29 -6.82
C GLN A 150 -9.92 6.80 -7.13
N ILE A 151 -9.46 5.94 -6.22
CA ILE A 151 -9.84 4.53 -6.17
C ILE A 151 -10.96 4.39 -5.14
N ILE A 152 -12.10 3.86 -5.57
CA ILE A 152 -13.20 3.51 -4.67
C ILE A 152 -12.99 2.06 -4.24
N LEU A 153 -12.91 1.83 -2.93
CA LEU A 153 -12.78 0.51 -2.33
C LEU A 153 -14.04 0.21 -1.52
N ASN A 154 -14.65 -0.94 -1.78
CA ASN A 154 -15.75 -1.46 -0.98
C ASN A 154 -15.26 -2.66 -0.16
N PRO A 155 -14.90 -2.47 1.12
CA PRO A 155 -14.40 -3.56 1.96
C PRO A 155 -15.27 -4.81 1.90
N ALA A 156 -14.63 -5.98 1.89
CA ALA A 156 -15.32 -7.26 1.94
C ALA A 156 -16.31 -7.33 3.12
N PHE A 157 -17.35 -8.17 2.97
CA PHE A 157 -18.46 -8.22 3.90
C PHE A 157 -18.03 -8.39 5.37
N GLY A 158 -18.54 -7.53 6.25
CA GLY A 158 -18.26 -7.55 7.68
C GLY A 158 -16.94 -6.89 8.07
N THR A 159 -16.20 -6.34 7.12
CA THR A 159 -14.87 -5.75 7.37
C THR A 159 -14.86 -4.24 7.14
N LYS A 160 -13.88 -3.56 7.75
CA LYS A 160 -13.57 -2.14 7.51
C LYS A 160 -12.28 -1.95 6.69
N ALA A 161 -11.75 -3.05 6.18
CA ALA A 161 -10.38 -3.13 5.73
C ALA A 161 -10.28 -3.19 4.21
N PHE A 162 -9.18 -2.63 3.70
CA PHE A 162 -8.68 -2.89 2.36
C PHE A 162 -7.23 -3.36 2.47
N TYR A 163 -6.72 -3.91 1.39
CA TYR A 163 -5.41 -4.55 1.36
C TYR A 163 -4.54 -3.90 0.30
N VAL A 164 -3.23 -3.90 0.54
CA VAL A 164 -2.24 -3.39 -0.41
C VAL A 164 -1.11 -4.38 -0.59
N VAL A 165 -0.68 -4.56 -1.84
CA VAL A 165 0.49 -5.33 -2.25
C VAL A 165 1.46 -4.37 -2.93
N VAL A 166 2.75 -4.51 -2.65
CA VAL A 166 3.79 -3.62 -3.14
C VAL A 166 4.65 -4.34 -4.18
N GLU A 167 4.75 -3.76 -5.37
CA GLU A 167 5.54 -4.22 -6.50
C GLU A 167 6.68 -3.22 -6.78
N ALA A 168 7.87 -3.72 -7.09
CA ALA A 168 8.96 -2.89 -7.58
C ALA A 168 8.65 -2.44 -9.03
N GLY A 169 8.63 -1.13 -9.29
CA GLY A 169 8.35 -0.55 -10.61
C GLY A 169 9.59 -0.31 -11.47
N ALA A 170 10.76 -0.71 -10.99
CA ALA A 170 12.05 -0.65 -11.68
C ALA A 170 13.04 -1.59 -10.97
N ALA A 171 14.19 -1.85 -11.59
CA ALA A 171 15.28 -2.54 -10.93
C ALA A 171 15.71 -1.75 -9.69
N TYR A 172 15.61 -2.36 -8.51
CA TYR A 172 15.82 -1.69 -7.23
C TYR A 172 16.69 -2.56 -6.31
N THR A 173 17.83 -2.02 -5.87
CA THR A 173 18.66 -2.68 -4.86
C THR A 173 18.31 -2.15 -3.46
N PRO A 174 17.66 -2.96 -2.61
CA PRO A 174 17.21 -2.53 -1.29
C PRO A 174 18.35 -2.52 -0.26
N ALA A 175 18.14 -1.79 0.84
CA ALA A 175 18.97 -1.96 2.02
C ALA A 175 18.61 -3.26 2.77
N ASN A 176 19.56 -3.77 3.56
CA ASN A 176 19.29 -4.91 4.45
C ASN A 176 18.24 -4.51 5.50
N THR A 177 17.17 -5.30 5.62
CA THR A 177 16.06 -5.05 6.56
C THR A 177 15.40 -3.67 6.36
N GLU A 178 15.42 -3.15 5.13
CA GLU A 178 14.84 -1.84 4.81
C GLU A 178 13.40 -1.70 5.33
N ALA A 179 13.14 -0.58 6.01
CA ALA A 179 11.82 -0.25 6.49
C ALA A 179 11.08 0.57 5.44
N PHE A 180 9.78 0.31 5.31
CA PHE A 180 8.88 1.06 4.46
C PHE A 180 7.68 1.56 5.26
N GLY A 181 7.16 2.71 4.86
CA GLY A 181 5.96 3.31 5.42
C GLY A 181 5.02 3.75 4.32
N LEU A 182 3.73 3.53 4.52
CA LEU A 182 2.66 4.06 3.66
C LEU A 182 1.74 4.95 4.48
N THR A 183 1.31 6.04 3.88
CA THR A 183 0.22 6.89 4.37
C THR A 183 -0.79 7.07 3.26
N PHE A 184 -2.01 6.61 3.51
CA PHE A 184 -3.14 6.77 2.60
C PHE A 184 -4.00 7.95 3.05
N GLU A 185 -4.34 8.80 2.09
CA GLU A 185 -5.35 9.83 2.27
C GLU A 185 -6.67 9.30 1.72
N ILE A 186 -7.64 9.17 2.62
CA ILE A 186 -8.95 8.62 2.30
C ILE A 186 -10.06 9.59 2.72
N TYR A 187 -11.17 9.54 2.01
CA TYR A 187 -12.45 10.06 2.49
C TYR A 187 -13.37 8.88 2.78
N GLN A 188 -13.96 8.90 3.97
CA GLN A 188 -15.06 8.01 4.34
C GLN A 188 -16.38 8.69 4.00
N ASP A 189 -17.41 7.90 3.73
CA ASP A 189 -18.82 8.32 3.73
C ASP A 189 -19.46 8.05 5.12
#